data_AF-A0A699SLS8-F1
#
_entry.id   AF-A0A699SLS8-F1
#
_cell.length_a   1.000
_cell.length_b   1.000
_cell.length_c   1.000
_cell.angle_alpha   90.00
_cell.angle_beta   90.00
_cell.angle_gamma   90.00
#
_symmetry.space_group_name_H-M   'P 1'
#
loop_
_entity.id
_entity.type
_entity.pdbx_description
1 polymer ?
#
loop_
_entity_poly.entity_id
_entity_poly.type
_entity_poly.pdbx_seq_one_letter_code
_entity_poly.pdbx_strand_id
1 'polypeptide(L)'
;MVEQRCAEMDARLDAMSIDFDEELYPYMLTAIAGRRWVIGHGLRLATMKCAESLEMRQAFADVVSAGIAKGMSEGLKYGVEHGHAQWTIESLEAYDPKAEAKFAAALQLLKDLKLPLLDKLEGLKDAPMDVIMASLYLEDDTVDDAPQFIRDLRPSSSQLGRVLKRLN
;
A
#
# COMPACT_ATOMS: atom_id res chain seq x y z
N MET A 1 39.38 -20.50 -46.64
CA MET A 1 38.08 -21.13 -46.28
C MET A 1 37.77 -20.99 -44.79
N VAL A 2 38.72 -21.28 -43.89
CA VAL A 2 38.53 -21.10 -42.44
C VAL A 2 38.40 -19.62 -42.05
N GLU A 3 39.29 -18.76 -42.54
CA GLU A 3 39.25 -17.32 -42.24
C GLU A 3 37.94 -16.64 -42.68
N GLN A 4 37.39 -17.02 -43.84
CA GLN A 4 36.10 -16.52 -44.31
C GLN A 4 34.95 -16.94 -43.40
N ARG A 5 34.97 -18.19 -42.90
CA ARG A 5 33.97 -18.68 -41.93
C ARG A 5 34.13 -18.03 -40.56
N CYS A 6 35.35 -17.71 -40.14
CA CYS A 6 35.59 -16.94 -38.92
C CYS A 6 35.04 -15.51 -39.05
N ALA A 7 35.37 -14.81 -40.13
CA ALA A 7 34.86 -13.45 -40.37
C ALA A 7 33.32 -13.37 -40.45
N GLU A 8 32.67 -14.38 -41.05
CA GLU A 8 31.22 -14.48 -41.08
C GLU A 8 30.61 -14.70 -39.69
N MET A 9 31.26 -15.52 -38.85
CA MET A 9 30.83 -15.76 -37.48
C MET A 9 31.03 -14.52 -36.61
N ASP A 10 32.15 -13.83 -36.75
CA ASP A 10 32.46 -12.59 -36.01
C ASP A 10 31.44 -11.50 -36.34
N ALA A 11 31.12 -11.28 -37.62
CA ALA A 11 30.10 -10.32 -38.02
C ALA A 11 28.71 -10.65 -37.45
N ARG A 12 28.38 -11.94 -37.29
CA ARG A 12 27.12 -12.38 -36.65
C ARG A 12 27.13 -12.17 -35.15
N LEU A 13 28.27 -12.38 -34.49
CA LEU A 13 28.44 -12.09 -33.06
C LEU A 13 28.34 -10.59 -32.79
N ASP A 14 28.97 -9.76 -33.63
CA ASP A 14 28.89 -8.30 -33.55
C ASP A 14 27.45 -7.81 -33.71
N ALA A 15 26.71 -8.33 -34.70
CA ALA A 15 25.30 -7.99 -34.88
C ALA A 15 24.46 -8.35 -33.64
N MET A 16 24.62 -9.56 -33.09
CA MET A 16 23.91 -9.96 -31.87
C MET A 16 24.30 -9.12 -30.64
N SER A 17 25.56 -8.69 -30.55
CA SER A 17 26.02 -7.80 -29.47
C SER A 17 25.35 -6.44 -29.55
N ILE A 18 25.21 -5.88 -30.76
CA ILE A 18 24.53 -4.60 -30.99
C ILE A 18 23.05 -4.73 -30.62
N ASP A 19 22.35 -5.77 -31.11
CA ASP A 19 20.94 -5.99 -30.78
C ASP A 19 20.74 -6.14 -29.26
N PHE A 20 21.66 -6.81 -28.57
CA PHE A 20 21.63 -6.91 -27.11
C PHE A 20 21.79 -5.55 -26.43
N ASP A 21 22.75 -4.73 -26.84
CA ASP A 21 23.05 -3.44 -26.22
C ASP A 21 22.01 -2.37 -26.52
N GLU A 22 21.42 -2.38 -27.72
CA GLU A 22 20.45 -1.37 -28.17
C GLU A 22 19.01 -1.71 -27.80
N GLU A 23 18.63 -2.99 -27.78
CA GLU A 23 17.25 -3.40 -27.48
C GLU A 23 17.14 -4.04 -26.10
N LEU A 24 17.79 -5.19 -25.90
CA LEU A 24 17.52 -6.04 -24.74
C LEU A 24 18.02 -5.42 -23.42
N TYR A 25 19.20 -4.82 -23.42
CA TYR A 25 19.83 -4.25 -22.22
C TYR A 25 19.02 -3.07 -21.64
N PRO A 26 18.55 -2.10 -22.44
CA PRO A 26 17.61 -1.07 -21.98
C PRO A 26 16.33 -1.63 -21.36
N TYR A 27 15.72 -2.66 -21.96
CA TYR A 27 14.53 -3.30 -21.40
C TYR A 27 14.80 -3.95 -20.04
N MET A 28 15.92 -4.66 -19.89
CA MET A 28 16.31 -5.26 -18.62
C MET A 28 16.52 -4.21 -17.53
N LEU A 29 17.21 -3.10 -17.84
CA LEU A 29 17.41 -2.00 -16.91
C LEU A 29 16.08 -1.36 -16.49
N THR A 30 15.17 -1.15 -17.45
CA THR A 30 13.83 -0.61 -17.18
C THR A 30 13.03 -1.54 -16.29
N ALA A 31 13.07 -2.85 -16.54
CA ALA A 31 12.40 -3.84 -15.70
C ALA A 31 12.98 -3.87 -14.27
N ILE A 32 14.29 -3.77 -14.10
CA ILE A 32 14.95 -3.69 -12.78
C ILE A 32 14.55 -2.40 -12.06
N ALA A 33 14.59 -1.26 -12.75
CA ALA A 33 14.21 0.04 -12.19
C ALA A 33 12.73 0.06 -11.78
N GLY A 34 11.83 -0.47 -12.62
CA GLY A 34 10.42 -0.61 -12.32
C GLY A 34 10.18 -1.46 -11.06
N ARG A 35 10.78 -2.65 -10.97
CA ARG A 35 10.68 -3.49 -9.77
C ARG A 35 11.19 -2.80 -8.51
N ARG A 36 12.33 -2.10 -8.59
CA ARG A 36 12.86 -1.31 -7.47
C ARG A 36 11.89 -0.21 -7.04
N TRP A 37 11.26 0.47 -8.00
CA TRP A 37 10.25 1.48 -7.71
C TRP A 37 9.01 0.87 -7.05
N VAL A 38 8.49 -0.26 -7.52
CA VAL A 38 7.31 -0.92 -6.92
C VAL A 38 7.60 -1.28 -5.46
N ILE A 39 8.74 -1.92 -5.19
CA ILE A 39 9.09 -2.38 -3.84
C ILE A 39 9.35 -1.19 -2.90
N GLY A 40 10.04 -0.15 -3.37
CA GLY A 40 10.43 0.98 -2.53
C GLY A 40 9.37 2.07 -2.40
N HIS A 41 8.79 2.52 -3.51
CA HIS A 41 7.89 3.67 -3.58
C HIS A 41 6.44 3.27 -3.79
N GLY A 42 6.19 2.34 -4.73
CA GLY A 42 4.85 1.89 -5.05
C GLY A 42 4.11 1.31 -3.85
N LEU A 43 4.75 0.39 -3.11
CA LEU A 43 4.20 -0.19 -1.89
C LEU A 43 3.90 0.89 -0.83
N ARG A 44 4.83 1.81 -0.62
CA ARG A 44 4.66 2.90 0.36
C ARG A 44 3.48 3.81 0.00
N LEU A 45 3.33 4.16 -1.29
CA LEU A 45 2.19 4.94 -1.78
C LEU A 45 0.87 4.18 -1.64
N ALA A 46 0.85 2.88 -1.96
CA ALA A 46 -0.34 2.05 -1.78
C ALA A 46 -0.78 2.00 -0.31
N THR A 47 0.17 1.82 0.62
CA THR A 47 -0.10 1.88 2.07
C THR A 47 -0.67 3.23 2.49
N MET A 48 -0.14 4.34 1.97
CA MET A 48 -0.66 5.69 2.29
C MET A 48 -2.10 5.86 1.83
N LYS A 49 -2.40 5.56 0.56
CA LYS A 49 -3.78 5.61 0.04
C LYS A 49 -4.74 4.72 0.83
N CYS A 50 -4.30 3.52 1.24
CA CYS A 50 -5.10 2.67 2.13
C CYS A 50 -5.33 3.29 3.51
N ALA A 51 -4.34 3.98 4.07
CA ALA A 51 -4.47 4.65 5.37
C ALA A 51 -5.36 5.90 5.32
N GLU A 52 -5.37 6.60 4.20
CA GLU A 52 -6.19 7.80 3.96
C GLU A 52 -7.64 7.48 3.56
N SER A 53 -7.90 6.25 3.10
CA SER A 53 -9.25 5.75 2.81
C SER A 53 -10.20 5.98 3.99
N LEU A 54 -11.38 6.50 3.68
CA LEU A 54 -12.42 6.74 4.68
C LEU A 54 -12.88 5.43 5.30
N GLU A 55 -12.98 4.37 4.50
CA GLU A 55 -13.37 3.03 4.92
C GLU A 55 -12.40 2.46 5.97
N MET A 56 -11.09 2.55 5.71
CA MET A 56 -10.06 2.11 6.67
C MET A 56 -10.10 2.95 7.95
N ARG A 57 -10.14 4.28 7.83
CA ARG A 57 -10.20 5.18 9.00
C ARG A 57 -11.44 4.92 9.86
N GLN A 58 -12.59 4.72 9.22
CA GLN A 58 -13.84 4.45 9.93
C GLN A 58 -13.81 3.09 10.62
N ALA A 59 -13.45 2.02 9.90
CA ALA A 59 -13.37 0.68 10.49
C ALA A 59 -12.40 0.63 11.68
N PHE A 60 -11.26 1.32 11.57
CA PHE A 60 -10.32 1.46 12.68
C PHE A 60 -10.91 2.26 13.85
N ALA A 61 -11.56 3.39 13.58
CA ALA A 61 -12.21 4.19 14.62
C ALA A 61 -13.32 3.41 15.36
N ASP A 62 -14.08 2.57 14.64
CA ASP A 62 -15.12 1.72 15.20
C ASP A 62 -14.52 0.65 16.13
N VAL A 63 -13.42 0.00 15.70
CA VAL A 63 -12.69 -0.97 16.54
C VAL A 63 -12.14 -0.32 17.81
N VAL A 64 -11.50 0.84 17.69
CA VAL A 64 -10.96 1.57 18.85
C VAL A 64 -12.08 1.96 19.81
N SER A 65 -13.18 2.52 19.30
CA SER A 65 -14.32 2.94 20.11
C SER A 65 -14.98 1.75 20.82
N ALA A 66 -15.20 0.65 20.11
CA ALA A 66 -15.76 -0.57 20.68
C ALA A 66 -14.79 -1.22 21.70
N GLY A 67 -13.48 -1.11 21.47
CA GLY A 67 -12.45 -1.63 22.38
C GLY A 67 -12.43 -0.86 23.70
N ILE A 68 -12.56 0.46 23.65
CA ILE A 68 -12.68 1.30 24.85
C ILE A 68 -13.96 0.93 25.61
N ALA A 69 -15.10 0.82 24.93
CA ALA A 69 -16.36 0.42 25.57
C ALA A 69 -16.26 -0.97 26.20
N LYS A 70 -15.60 -1.93 25.53
CA LYS A 70 -15.33 -3.26 26.08
C LYS A 70 -14.49 -3.18 27.35
N GLY A 71 -13.36 -2.48 27.29
CA GLY A 71 -12.47 -2.33 28.46
C GLY A 71 -13.16 -1.67 29.65
N MET A 72 -14.02 -0.67 29.40
CA MET A 72 -14.86 -0.07 30.44
C MET A 72 -15.82 -1.08 31.07
N SER A 73 -16.59 -1.83 30.26
CA SER A 73 -17.52 -2.84 30.76
C SER A 73 -16.82 -3.95 31.54
N GLU A 74 -15.66 -4.43 31.07
CA GLU A 74 -14.86 -5.45 31.76
C GLU A 74 -14.28 -4.93 33.09
N GLY A 75 -13.77 -3.70 33.11
CA GLY A 75 -13.27 -3.07 34.33
C GLY A 75 -14.36 -2.89 35.38
N LEU A 76 -15.56 -2.47 34.96
CA LEU A 76 -16.73 -2.37 35.84
C LEU A 76 -17.15 -3.74 36.39
N LYS A 77 -17.18 -4.77 35.54
CA LYS A 77 -17.47 -6.15 35.94
C LYS A 77 -16.52 -6.65 37.02
N TYR A 78 -15.23 -6.54 36.77
CA TYR A 78 -14.25 -6.97 37.74
C TYR A 78 -14.33 -6.16 39.04
N GLY A 79 -14.55 -4.84 38.94
CA GLY A 79 -14.68 -3.94 40.08
C GLY A 79 -15.90 -4.23 40.97
N VAL A 80 -17.05 -4.58 40.38
CA VAL A 80 -18.25 -4.98 41.14
C VAL A 80 -18.09 -6.36 41.75
N GLU A 81 -17.47 -7.31 41.05
CA GLU A 81 -17.20 -8.66 41.58
C GLU A 81 -16.23 -8.64 42.78
N HIS A 82 -15.27 -7.72 42.80
CA HIS A 82 -14.22 -7.65 43.83
C HIS A 82 -14.47 -6.57 44.89
N GLY A 83 -15.24 -5.53 44.56
CA GLY A 83 -15.67 -4.51 45.51
C GLY A 83 -16.85 -5.02 46.31
N HIS A 84 -16.82 -4.85 47.64
CA HIS A 84 -17.88 -5.24 48.58
C HIS A 84 -19.21 -4.45 48.41
N ALA A 85 -19.61 -4.12 47.18
CA ALA A 85 -20.79 -3.35 46.85
C ALA A 85 -22.00 -4.27 46.65
N GLN A 86 -23.14 -3.93 47.26
CA GLN A 86 -24.44 -4.58 47.06
C GLN A 86 -25.06 -4.34 45.66
N TRP A 87 -24.29 -3.81 44.72
CA TRP A 87 -24.79 -3.33 43.43
C TRP A 87 -24.78 -4.47 42.41
N THR A 88 -25.85 -4.61 41.64
CA THR A 88 -25.86 -5.49 40.48
C THR A 88 -25.19 -4.75 39.33
N ILE A 89 -24.27 -5.40 38.62
CA ILE A 89 -23.57 -4.75 37.50
C ILE A 89 -24.53 -4.19 36.43
N GLU A 90 -25.67 -4.86 36.26
CA GLU A 90 -26.72 -4.47 35.32
C GLU A 90 -27.39 -3.13 35.69
N SER A 91 -27.27 -2.66 36.94
CA SER A 91 -27.79 -1.35 37.34
C SER A 91 -26.84 -0.19 37.04
N LEU A 92 -25.61 -0.46 36.57
CA LEU A 92 -24.65 0.57 36.22
C LEU A 92 -24.91 1.12 34.81
N GLU A 93 -25.23 2.41 34.72
CA GLU A 93 -25.52 3.08 33.43
C GLU A 93 -24.37 2.96 32.42
N ALA A 94 -23.12 2.96 32.90
CA ALA A 94 -21.93 2.83 32.06
C ALA A 94 -21.63 1.39 31.61
N TYR A 95 -22.32 0.38 32.16
CA TYR A 95 -22.11 -1.02 31.77
C TYR A 95 -22.92 -1.38 30.52
N ASP A 96 -22.21 -1.78 29.47
CA ASP A 96 -22.83 -2.36 28.28
C ASP A 96 -22.55 -3.88 28.22
N PRO A 97 -23.55 -4.76 28.44
CA PRO A 97 -23.37 -6.20 28.37
C PRO A 97 -23.03 -6.70 26.96
N LYS A 98 -23.25 -5.87 25.92
CA LYS A 98 -22.95 -6.21 24.52
C LYS A 98 -21.59 -5.68 24.06
N ALA A 99 -20.83 -4.99 24.91
CA ALA A 99 -19.59 -4.34 24.50
C ALA A 99 -18.57 -5.33 23.92
N GLU A 100 -18.45 -6.53 24.51
CA GLU A 100 -17.58 -7.58 23.99
C GLU A 100 -18.00 -8.05 22.59
N ALA A 101 -19.30 -8.29 22.39
CA ALA A 101 -19.84 -8.70 21.09
C ALA A 101 -19.67 -7.60 20.03
N LYS A 102 -19.87 -6.32 20.40
CA LYS A 102 -19.65 -5.17 19.52
C LYS A 102 -18.18 -5.05 19.10
N PHE A 103 -17.25 -5.23 20.04
CA PHE A 103 -15.82 -5.23 19.74
C PHE A 103 -15.43 -6.38 18.81
N ALA A 104 -15.92 -7.60 19.08
CA ALA A 104 -15.69 -8.75 18.21
C ALA A 104 -16.26 -8.52 16.80
N ALA A 105 -17.46 -7.95 16.68
CA ALA A 105 -18.06 -7.61 15.39
C ALA A 105 -17.25 -6.54 14.63
N ALA A 106 -16.79 -5.49 15.32
CA ALA A 106 -15.94 -4.46 14.72
C ALA A 106 -14.62 -5.04 14.20
N LEU A 107 -13.99 -5.96 14.95
CA LEU A 107 -12.78 -6.66 14.49
C LEU A 107 -13.04 -7.52 13.25
N GLN A 108 -14.20 -8.20 13.17
CA GLN A 108 -14.56 -8.94 11.95
C GLN A 108 -14.76 -7.99 10.76
N LEU A 109 -15.44 -6.86 10.96
CA LEU A 109 -15.61 -5.86 9.91
C LEU A 109 -14.28 -5.29 9.43
N LEU A 110 -13.32 -5.03 10.33
CA LEU A 110 -11.98 -4.59 9.95
C LEU A 110 -11.21 -5.67 9.17
N LYS A 111 -11.32 -6.93 9.59
CA LYS A 111 -10.67 -8.06 8.92
C LYS A 111 -11.23 -8.29 7.51
N ASP A 112 -12.54 -8.19 7.37
CA ASP A 112 -13.28 -8.41 6.12
C ASP A 112 -13.39 -7.13 5.27
N LEU A 113 -12.72 -6.05 5.70
CA LEU A 113 -12.74 -4.76 5.02
C LEU A 113 -12.18 -4.91 3.60
N LYS A 114 -13.04 -4.66 2.62
CA LYS A 114 -12.63 -4.58 1.22
C LYS A 114 -12.00 -3.22 0.98
N LEU A 115 -10.78 -3.22 0.44
CA LEU A 115 -10.07 -2.01 0.06
C LEU A 115 -10.15 -1.88 -1.47
N PRO A 116 -10.98 -0.97 -2.00
CA PRO A 116 -11.15 -0.80 -3.45
C PRO A 116 -9.83 -0.52 -4.19
N LEU A 117 -8.84 0.06 -3.48
CA LEU A 117 -7.50 0.26 -4.01
C LEU A 117 -6.81 -1.06 -4.37
N LEU A 118 -6.97 -2.11 -3.55
CA LEU A 118 -6.34 -3.40 -3.81
C LEU A 118 -6.97 -4.07 -5.03
N ASP A 119 -8.29 -4.04 -5.15
CA ASP A 119 -9.01 -4.54 -6.33
C ASP A 119 -8.57 -3.81 -7.60
N LYS A 120 -8.41 -2.48 -7.51
CA LYS A 120 -7.89 -1.65 -8.62
C LYS A 120 -6.46 -2.06 -9.01
N LEU A 121 -5.58 -2.25 -8.03
CA LEU A 121 -4.18 -2.62 -8.29
C LEU A 121 -4.06 -4.05 -8.84
N GLU A 122 -4.89 -4.97 -8.38
CA GLU A 122 -4.96 -6.33 -8.94
C GLU A 122 -5.36 -6.31 -10.42
N GLY A 123 -6.33 -5.47 -10.79
CA GLY A 123 -6.71 -5.24 -12.18
C GLY A 123 -5.62 -4.62 -13.06
N LEU A 124 -4.57 -4.06 -12.46
CA LEU A 124 -3.43 -3.43 -13.14
C LEU A 124 -2.16 -4.29 -13.14
N LYS A 125 -2.21 -5.55 -12.69
CA LYS A 125 -1.02 -6.41 -12.55
C LYS A 125 -0.22 -6.61 -13.84
N ASP A 126 -0.90 -6.58 -14.99
CA ASP A 126 -0.32 -6.76 -16.33
C ASP A 126 -0.18 -5.42 -17.09
N ALA A 127 -0.49 -4.30 -16.44
CA ALA A 127 -0.41 -2.99 -17.05
C ALA A 127 1.04 -2.50 -17.16
N PRO A 128 1.34 -1.63 -18.15
CA PRO A 128 2.61 -0.92 -18.21
C PRO A 128 2.93 -0.18 -16.90
N MET A 129 4.21 -0.11 -16.58
CA MET A 129 4.70 0.42 -15.31
C MET A 129 4.25 1.86 -15.05
N ASP A 130 4.22 2.69 -16.08
CA ASP A 130 3.71 4.08 -16.05
C ASP A 130 2.24 4.18 -15.67
N VAL A 131 1.40 3.24 -16.12
CA VAL A 131 -0.02 3.16 -15.74
C VAL A 131 -0.20 2.76 -14.27
N ILE A 132 0.60 1.80 -13.79
CA ILE A 132 0.63 1.41 -12.37
C ILE A 132 1.09 2.60 -11.51
N MET A 133 2.15 3.30 -11.93
CA MET A 133 2.64 4.49 -11.25
C MET A 133 1.57 5.57 -11.18
N ALA A 134 0.94 5.91 -12.31
CA ALA A 134 -0.14 6.90 -12.41
C ALA A 134 -1.28 6.61 -11.43
N SER A 135 -1.68 5.34 -11.32
CA SER A 135 -2.77 4.90 -10.44
C SER A 135 -2.47 5.04 -8.94
N LEU A 136 -1.18 5.08 -8.58
CA LEU A 136 -0.69 5.25 -7.21
C LEU A 136 -0.42 6.71 -6.85
N TYR A 137 -0.41 7.65 -7.80
CA TYR A 137 -0.32 9.07 -7.46
C TYR A 137 -1.57 9.53 -6.71
N LEU A 138 -1.36 10.34 -5.68
CA LEU A 138 -2.43 11.04 -4.98
C LEU A 138 -2.96 12.12 -5.93
N GLU A 139 -4.18 11.93 -6.44
CA GLU A 139 -4.95 13.02 -7.03
C GLU A 139 -5.37 13.89 -5.84
N ASP A 140 -4.88 15.14 -5.86
CA ASP A 140 -5.14 16.20 -4.88
C ASP A 140 -4.64 15.98 -3.45
N ASP A 141 -3.48 16.58 -3.17
CA ASP A 141 -3.37 17.52 -2.07
C ASP A 141 -2.75 18.81 -2.63
N THR A 142 -3.45 19.92 -2.51
CA THR A 142 -2.83 21.24 -2.61
C THR A 142 -1.61 21.23 -1.71
N VAL A 143 -0.46 21.64 -2.27
CA VAL A 143 0.91 21.53 -1.76
C VAL A 143 1.08 21.83 -0.26
N ASP A 144 0.13 22.47 0.40
CA ASP A 144 0.19 22.95 1.77
C ASP A 144 -0.31 22.00 2.87
N ASP A 145 -1.26 21.08 2.62
CA ASP A 145 -1.87 20.28 3.72
C ASP A 145 -1.27 18.88 3.93
N ALA A 146 -0.46 18.39 2.98
CA ALA A 146 0.17 17.08 3.10
C ALA A 146 1.36 17.09 4.10
N PRO A 147 1.42 16.15 5.07
CA PRO A 147 2.56 15.97 5.96
C PRO A 147 3.91 15.94 5.23
N GLN A 148 4.95 16.53 5.83
CA GLN A 148 6.27 16.71 5.21
C GLN A 148 6.87 15.42 4.62
N PHE A 149 6.63 14.27 5.25
CA PHE A 149 7.12 12.97 4.76
C PHE A 149 6.46 12.53 3.44
N ILE A 150 5.27 13.04 3.10
CA ILE A 150 4.58 12.82 1.82
C ILE A 150 5.23 13.69 0.73
N ARG A 151 5.62 14.92 1.08
CA ARG A 151 6.35 15.83 0.17
C ARG A 151 7.71 15.27 -0.22
N ASP A 152 8.42 14.67 0.74
CA ASP A 152 9.77 14.11 0.53
C ASP A 152 9.77 12.83 -0.32
N LEU A 153 8.62 12.19 -0.46
CA LEU A 153 8.44 10.98 -1.26
C LEU A 153 8.03 11.22 -2.70
N ARG A 154 7.51 12.42 -2.98
CA ARG A 154 7.10 12.78 -4.33
C ARG A 154 8.35 12.89 -5.19
N PRO A 155 8.52 12.07 -6.24
CA PRO A 155 9.62 12.26 -7.17
C PRO A 155 9.48 13.66 -7.78
N SER A 156 10.56 14.44 -7.78
CA SER A 156 10.51 15.75 -8.43
C SER A 156 10.10 15.59 -9.90
N SER A 157 9.45 16.60 -10.47
CA SER A 157 9.13 16.61 -11.91
C SER A 157 10.38 16.36 -12.78
N SER A 158 11.57 16.70 -12.27
CA SER A 158 12.87 16.41 -12.89
C SER A 158 13.38 14.97 -12.72
N GLN A 159 12.93 14.21 -11.71
CA GLN A 159 13.16 12.76 -11.63
C GLN A 159 12.22 12.02 -12.59
N LEU A 160 10.97 12.46 -12.71
CA LEU A 160 10.00 11.90 -13.66
C LEU A 160 10.36 12.15 -15.11
N GLY A 161 10.81 13.37 -15.45
CA GLY A 161 11.31 13.68 -16.79
C GLY A 161 12.53 12.85 -17.20
N ARG A 162 13.33 12.35 -16.24
CA ARG A 162 14.46 11.44 -16.51
C ARG A 162 14.03 9.99 -16.71
N VAL A 163 12.93 9.57 -16.11
CA VAL A 163 12.32 8.25 -16.34
C VAL A 163 11.57 8.24 -17.67
N LEU A 164 10.77 9.28 -17.95
CA LEU A 164 10.01 9.42 -19.20
C LEU A 164 10.90 9.64 -20.43
N LYS A 165 12.01 10.38 -20.34
CA LYS A 165 13.00 10.50 -21.43
C LYS A 165 13.78 9.21 -21.73
N ARG A 166 13.66 8.19 -20.89
CA ARG A 166 14.24 6.85 -21.15
C ARG A 166 13.20 5.86 -21.67
N LEU A 167 11.93 6.30 -21.78
CA LEU A 167 10.80 5.52 -22.26
C LEU A 167 10.36 5.92 -23.69
N ASN A 168 10.94 6.98 -24.25
CA ASN A 168 10.85 7.42 -25.65
C ASN A 168 12.26 7.50 -26.23
#